data_AF-A0A349Z6U4-F1
#
_entry.id   AF-A0A349Z6U4-F1
#
_cell.length_a   1.000
_cell.length_b   1.000
_cell.length_c   1.000
_cell.angle_alpha   90.00
_cell.angle_beta   90.00
_cell.angle_gamma   90.00
#
_symmetry.space_group_name_H-M   'P 1'
#
loop_
_entity.id
_entity.type
_entity.pdbx_description
1 polymer ?
#
loop_
_entity_poly.entity_id
_entity_poly.type
_entity_poly.pdbx_seq_one_letter_code
_entity_poly.pdbx_strand_id
1 'polypeptide(L)'
;RVFNFDHAEVAANPVHLFYVLERQIEREQFPQDTADRYKEFLKGFLIPHYVEFIGKEIQTAYLESYSEYGQNLFDRYVTYADFWIQDQEYRDPETGQLFDRASLNAELEKTEKPAGISNPKDFRNEIVNFVLRARANNGGKNPNWTSYEKLRTVIEKKMFSNTEDLLPVISFNTKGSAEDRKKHDDFVNRMVEKGYTQKQVRLLCEWYLRVRKAS
;
A
#
# COMPACT_ATOMS: atom_id res chain seq x y z
N ARG A 1 -21.43 -14.54 31.49
CA ARG A 1 -21.04 -13.71 30.33
C ARG A 1 -20.47 -14.65 29.30
N VAL A 2 -20.97 -14.68 28.06
CA VAL A 2 -20.27 -15.39 26.99
C VAL A 2 -19.00 -14.60 26.70
N PHE A 3 -17.84 -15.21 26.85
CA PHE A 3 -16.54 -14.53 26.66
C PHE A 3 -16.19 -14.37 25.18
N ASN A 4 -16.81 -15.16 24.30
CA ASN A 4 -16.56 -15.12 22.87
C ASN A 4 -17.36 -14.00 22.21
N PHE A 5 -16.66 -13.08 21.55
CA PHE A 5 -17.26 -12.03 20.74
C PHE A 5 -17.93 -12.58 19.47
N ASP A 6 -17.46 -13.75 19.01
CA ASP A 6 -17.99 -14.48 17.86
C ASP A 6 -18.10 -15.97 18.21
N HIS A 7 -19.24 -16.58 17.89
CA HIS A 7 -19.50 -18.00 18.18
C HIS A 7 -18.95 -18.95 17.09
N ALA A 8 -18.72 -18.43 15.88
CA ALA A 8 -18.19 -19.19 14.75
C ALA A 8 -16.66 -19.04 14.63
N GLU A 9 -16.11 -17.92 15.08
CA GLU A 9 -14.68 -17.63 14.99
C GLU A 9 -14.04 -17.48 16.37
N VAL A 10 -13.16 -18.42 16.74
CA VAL A 10 -12.49 -18.47 18.05
C VAL A 10 -11.14 -17.71 18.05
N ALA A 11 -10.74 -17.15 16.91
CA ALA A 11 -9.46 -16.46 16.77
C ALA A 11 -9.45 -15.09 17.47
N ALA A 12 -8.34 -14.76 18.14
CA ALA A 12 -8.15 -13.45 18.76
C ALA A 12 -8.07 -12.36 17.68
N ASN A 13 -8.86 -11.29 17.84
CA ASN A 13 -8.91 -10.18 16.89
C ASN A 13 -8.58 -8.86 17.59
N PRO A 14 -7.44 -8.21 17.28
CA PRO A 14 -7.03 -6.96 17.95
C PRO A 14 -8.06 -5.83 17.82
N VAL A 15 -8.78 -5.73 16.70
CA VAL A 15 -9.82 -4.71 16.51
C VAL A 15 -10.99 -4.92 17.47
N HIS A 16 -11.42 -6.17 17.64
CA HIS A 16 -12.43 -6.52 18.64
C HIS A 16 -11.92 -6.26 20.06
N LEU A 17 -10.65 -6.58 20.34
CA LEU A 17 -10.05 -6.33 21.65
C LEU A 17 -10.06 -4.84 22.00
N PHE A 18 -9.70 -3.95 21.06
CA PHE A 18 -9.76 -2.50 21.29
C PHE A 18 -11.18 -2.04 21.63
N TYR A 19 -12.18 -2.50 20.88
CA TYR A 19 -13.59 -2.19 21.13
C TYR A 19 -14.06 -2.69 22.51
N VAL A 20 -13.69 -3.92 22.87
CA VAL A 20 -14.05 -4.51 24.18
C VAL A 20 -13.38 -3.74 25.31
N LEU A 21 -12.08 -3.44 25.20
CA LEU A 21 -11.35 -2.67 26.21
C LEU A 21 -11.97 -1.29 26.42
N GLU A 22 -12.26 -0.57 25.34
CA GLU A 22 -12.88 0.76 25.41
C GLU A 22 -14.23 0.71 26.15
N ARG A 23 -15.12 -0.23 25.79
CA ARG A 23 -16.40 -0.39 26.47
C ARG A 23 -16.27 -0.81 27.93
N GLN A 24 -15.28 -1.65 28.26
CA GLN A 24 -15.10 -2.07 29.66
C GLN A 24 -14.59 -0.93 30.53
N ILE A 25 -13.67 -0.09 30.01
CA ILE A 25 -13.22 1.11 30.73
C ILE A 25 -14.41 2.02 31.06
N GLU A 26 -15.37 2.18 30.12
CA GLU A 26 -16.57 2.97 30.35
C GLU A 26 -17.55 2.36 31.35
N ARG A 27 -17.66 1.02 31.38
CA ARG A 27 -18.61 0.32 32.24
C ARG A 27 -18.15 0.15 33.68
N GLU A 28 -16.85 0.00 33.90
CA GLU A 28 -16.27 -0.24 35.23
C GLU A 28 -16.26 1.01 36.13
N GLN A 29 -16.65 2.19 35.61
CA GLN A 29 -16.77 3.43 36.37
C GLN A 29 -15.51 3.75 37.21
N PHE A 30 -14.34 3.58 36.60
CA PHE A 30 -13.07 3.95 37.24
C PHE A 30 -13.06 5.43 37.65
N PRO A 31 -12.20 5.82 38.61
CA PRO A 31 -11.87 7.23 38.81
C PRO A 31 -11.47 7.89 37.48
N GLN A 32 -11.93 9.12 37.25
CA GLN A 32 -11.80 9.82 35.97
C GLN A 32 -10.37 9.79 35.43
N ASP A 33 -9.38 10.15 36.25
CA ASP A 33 -7.95 10.15 35.87
C ASP A 33 -7.46 8.78 35.39
N THR A 34 -7.97 7.69 35.97
CA THR A 34 -7.59 6.32 35.58
C THR A 34 -8.25 5.93 34.27
N ALA A 35 -9.55 6.23 34.11
CA ALA A 35 -10.27 5.98 32.86
C ALA A 35 -9.63 6.75 31.69
N ASP A 36 -9.27 8.01 31.91
CA ASP A 36 -8.65 8.87 30.90
C ASP A 36 -7.26 8.36 30.53
N ARG A 37 -6.43 7.97 31.52
CA ARG A 37 -5.12 7.36 31.25
C ARG A 37 -5.22 6.08 30.42
N TYR A 38 -6.21 5.22 30.69
CA TYR A 38 -6.40 4.00 29.89
C TYR A 38 -6.90 4.29 28.48
N LYS A 39 -7.82 5.26 28.32
CA LYS A 39 -8.30 5.70 27.01
C LYS A 39 -7.18 6.36 26.20
N GLU A 40 -6.33 7.16 26.83
CA GLU A 40 -5.17 7.79 26.22
C GLU A 40 -4.16 6.72 25.77
N PHE A 41 -3.85 5.72 26.60
CA PHE A 41 -2.98 4.63 26.20
C PHE A 41 -3.55 3.83 25.02
N LEU A 42 -4.86 3.57 25.02
CA LEU A 42 -5.51 2.84 23.93
C LEU A 42 -5.50 3.64 22.62
N LYS A 43 -5.96 4.89 22.65
CA LYS A 43 -6.16 5.72 21.44
C LYS A 43 -4.89 6.45 20.98
N GLY A 44 -4.03 6.83 21.91
CA GLY A 44 -2.79 7.56 21.64
C GLY A 44 -1.58 6.65 21.40
N PHE A 45 -1.60 5.41 21.87
CA PHE A 45 -0.48 4.48 21.71
C PHE A 45 -0.86 3.19 20.98
N LEU A 46 -1.71 2.34 21.56
CA LEU A 46 -1.96 1.00 21.00
C LEU A 46 -2.58 1.02 19.60
N ILE A 47 -3.66 1.78 19.41
CA ILE A 47 -4.37 1.85 18.13
C ILE A 47 -3.45 2.40 17.02
N PRO A 48 -2.78 3.55 17.18
CA PRO A 48 -1.88 4.07 16.14
C PRO A 48 -0.78 3.09 15.72
N HIS A 49 -0.13 2.42 16.69
CA HIS A 49 0.90 1.42 16.39
C HIS A 49 0.32 0.22 15.65
N TYR A 50 -0.87 -0.24 16.02
CA TYR A 50 -1.53 -1.34 15.32
C TYR A 50 -1.98 -0.95 13.92
N VAL A 51 -2.45 0.29 13.70
CA VAL A 51 -2.79 0.81 12.37
C VAL A 51 -1.58 0.78 11.45
N GLU A 52 -0.41 1.20 11.93
CA GLU A 52 0.83 1.13 11.17
C GLU A 52 1.22 -0.31 10.84
N PHE A 53 1.18 -1.19 11.85
CA PHE A 53 1.48 -2.61 11.70
C PHE A 53 0.58 -3.30 10.68
N ILE A 54 -0.75 -3.21 10.86
CA ILE A 54 -1.68 -3.88 9.94
C ILE A 54 -1.66 -3.24 8.55
N GLY A 55 -1.40 -1.94 8.47
CA GLY A 55 -1.20 -1.26 7.20
C GLY A 55 -0.06 -1.88 6.40
N LYS A 56 1.09 -2.13 7.02
CA LYS A 56 2.24 -2.81 6.40
C LYS A 56 1.90 -4.23 5.97
N GLU A 57 1.15 -4.97 6.77
CA GLU A 57 0.74 -6.34 6.45
C GLU A 57 -0.17 -6.42 5.22
N ILE A 58 -1.22 -5.58 5.20
CA ILE A 58 -2.15 -5.45 4.06
C ILE A 58 -1.38 -5.02 2.80
N GLN A 59 -0.51 -4.03 2.93
CA GLN A 59 0.30 -3.49 1.84
C GLN A 59 1.24 -4.55 1.23
N THR A 60 1.88 -5.36 2.08
CA THR A 60 2.78 -6.43 1.63
C THR A 60 2.00 -7.51 0.88
N ALA A 61 0.89 -7.99 1.44
CA ALA A 61 0.05 -8.99 0.78
C ALA A 61 -0.55 -8.47 -0.54
N TYR A 62 -0.86 -7.17 -0.60
CA TYR A 62 -1.30 -6.52 -1.83
C TYR A 62 -0.18 -6.52 -2.89
N LEU A 63 1.03 -6.06 -2.56
CA LEU A 63 2.16 -5.98 -3.47
C LEU A 63 2.50 -7.31 -4.13
N GLU A 64 2.56 -8.36 -3.32
CA GLU A 64 2.88 -9.69 -3.83
C GLU A 64 1.82 -10.19 -4.81
N SER A 65 0.58 -9.71 -4.69
CA SER A 65 -0.56 -10.05 -5.56
C SER A 65 -0.60 -9.20 -6.83
N TYR A 66 0.28 -8.21 -6.91
CA TYR A 66 0.27 -7.16 -7.92
C TYR A 66 1.67 -6.86 -8.46
N SER A 67 2.48 -7.91 -8.70
CA SER A 67 3.80 -7.77 -9.31
C SER A 67 3.76 -7.03 -10.65
N GLU A 68 2.68 -7.17 -11.40
CA GLU A 68 2.44 -6.47 -12.66
C GLU A 68 2.22 -4.97 -12.48
N TYR A 69 1.54 -4.54 -11.41
CA TYR A 69 1.35 -3.10 -11.17
C TYR A 69 2.64 -2.43 -10.72
N GLY A 70 3.43 -3.09 -9.86
CA GLY A 70 4.79 -2.64 -9.55
C GLY A 70 5.65 -2.52 -10.81
N GLN A 71 5.54 -3.49 -11.72
CA GLN A 71 6.23 -3.46 -13.02
C GLN A 71 5.74 -2.31 -13.90
N ASN A 72 4.44 -2.07 -13.99
CA ASN A 72 3.87 -0.99 -14.80
C ASN A 72 4.31 0.39 -14.28
N LEU A 73 4.32 0.59 -12.96
CA LEU A 73 4.84 1.82 -12.36
C LEU A 73 6.33 2.01 -12.62
N PHE A 74 7.11 0.93 -12.52
CA PHE A 74 8.54 0.93 -12.85
C PHE A 74 8.79 1.29 -14.32
N ASP A 75 8.13 0.60 -15.25
CA ASP A 75 8.34 0.78 -16.69
C ASP A 75 7.93 2.19 -17.13
N ARG A 76 6.82 2.71 -16.59
CA ARG A 76 6.37 4.09 -16.82
C ARG A 76 7.36 5.10 -16.26
N TYR A 77 7.85 4.90 -15.03
CA TYR A 77 8.85 5.78 -14.41
C TYR A 77 10.13 5.85 -15.26
N VAL A 78 10.64 4.70 -15.69
CA VAL A 78 11.85 4.61 -16.52
C VAL A 78 11.65 5.32 -17.85
N THR A 79 10.51 5.11 -18.50
CA THR A 79 10.18 5.78 -19.77
C THR A 79 10.13 7.29 -19.58
N TYR A 80 9.41 7.79 -18.58
CA TYR A 80 9.29 9.23 -18.34
C TYR A 80 10.65 9.86 -17.99
N ALA A 81 11.46 9.17 -17.19
CA ALA A 81 12.80 9.61 -16.85
C ALA A 81 13.71 9.70 -18.08
N ASP A 82 13.64 8.72 -18.99
CA ASP A 82 14.42 8.70 -20.23
C ASP A 82 14.06 9.88 -21.14
N PHE A 83 12.76 10.09 -21.42
CA PHE A 83 12.30 11.24 -22.20
C PHE A 83 12.67 12.58 -21.55
N TRP A 84 12.56 12.68 -20.22
CA TRP A 84 12.95 13.89 -19.49
C TRP A 84 14.47 14.18 -19.55
N ILE A 85 15.30 13.14 -19.53
CA ILE A 85 16.77 13.27 -19.69
C ILE A 85 17.10 13.70 -21.11
N GLN A 86 16.44 13.11 -22.11
CA GLN A 86 16.66 13.39 -23.53
C GLN A 86 16.05 14.71 -24.01
N ASP A 87 15.31 15.41 -23.16
CA ASP A 87 14.61 16.66 -23.52
C ASP A 87 13.61 16.46 -24.68
N GLN A 88 12.91 15.31 -24.67
CA GLN A 88 11.93 14.94 -25.68
C GLN A 88 10.51 14.94 -25.08
N GLU A 89 9.54 15.26 -25.93
CA GLU A 89 8.13 15.10 -25.59
C GLU A 89 7.75 13.62 -25.62
N TYR A 90 6.95 13.20 -24.65
CA TYR A 90 6.39 11.85 -24.61
C TYR A 90 4.91 11.92 -25.00
N ARG A 91 4.50 11.07 -25.93
CA ARG A 91 3.09 10.87 -26.25
C ARG A 91 2.66 9.52 -25.72
N ASP A 92 1.74 9.55 -24.77
CA ASP A 92 1.18 8.34 -24.19
C ASP A 92 0.39 7.55 -25.26
N PRO A 93 0.74 6.27 -25.50
CA PRO A 93 0.14 5.49 -26.58
C PRO A 93 -1.30 5.05 -26.28
N GLU A 94 -1.70 4.99 -25.01
CA GLU A 94 -3.03 4.54 -24.60
C GLU A 94 -4.05 5.68 -24.59
N THR A 95 -3.64 6.84 -24.09
CA THR A 95 -4.51 8.01 -23.91
C THR A 95 -4.33 9.07 -24.99
N GLY A 96 -3.20 9.02 -25.71
CA GLY A 96 -2.81 10.06 -26.66
C GLY A 96 -2.32 11.36 -26.01
N GLN A 97 -2.24 11.43 -24.68
CA GLN A 97 -1.81 12.61 -23.94
C GLN A 97 -0.34 12.94 -24.25
N LEU A 98 -0.07 14.22 -24.51
CA LEU A 98 1.27 14.74 -24.73
C LEU A 98 1.84 15.27 -23.41
N PHE A 99 3.07 14.87 -23.08
CA PHE A 99 3.81 15.33 -21.93
C PHE A 99 5.06 16.07 -22.41
N ASP A 100 5.11 17.36 -22.12
CA ASP A 100 6.33 18.15 -22.25
C ASP A 100 7.28 17.85 -21.07
N ARG A 101 8.49 18.40 -21.14
CA ARG A 101 9.50 18.17 -20.09
C ARG A 101 9.05 18.62 -18.70
N ALA A 102 8.29 19.71 -18.60
CA ALA A 102 7.79 20.21 -17.33
C ALA A 102 6.75 19.26 -16.72
N SER A 103 5.86 18.72 -17.55
CA SER A 103 4.84 17.73 -17.17
C SER A 103 5.47 16.39 -16.78
N LEU A 104 6.47 15.93 -17.54
CA LEU A 104 7.26 14.75 -17.16
C LEU A 104 7.95 14.94 -15.81
N ASN A 105 8.53 16.11 -15.56
CA ASN A 105 9.12 16.42 -14.26
C ASN A 105 8.09 16.33 -13.13
N ALA A 106 6.90 16.90 -13.33
CA ALA A 106 5.83 16.86 -12.34
C ALA A 106 5.36 15.41 -12.05
N GLU A 107 5.23 14.56 -13.08
CA GLU A 107 4.87 13.15 -12.89
C GLU A 107 5.94 12.34 -12.15
N LEU A 108 7.22 12.56 -12.49
CA LEU A 108 8.34 11.91 -11.81
C LEU A 108 8.43 12.34 -10.33
N GLU A 109 8.24 13.63 -10.05
CA GLU A 109 8.26 14.17 -8.69
C GLU A 109 7.17 13.59 -7.78
N LYS A 110 5.99 13.24 -8.32
CA LYS A 110 4.91 12.57 -7.58
C LYS A 110 5.32 11.19 -7.03
N THR A 111 6.41 10.63 -7.55
CA THR A 111 6.97 9.32 -7.17
C THR A 111 8.22 9.51 -6.30
N GLU A 112 9.08 10.47 -6.67
CA GLU A 112 10.36 10.75 -6.01
C GLU A 112 10.22 11.49 -4.66
N LYS A 113 9.31 12.48 -4.56
CA LYS A 113 9.13 13.30 -3.34
C LYS A 113 8.68 12.48 -2.13
N PRO A 114 7.64 11.61 -2.22
CA PRO A 114 7.26 10.74 -1.10
C PRO A 114 8.39 9.80 -0.67
N ALA A 115 9.29 9.48 -1.60
CA ALA A 115 10.42 8.61 -1.31
C ALA A 115 11.60 9.33 -0.64
N GLY A 116 11.61 10.67 -0.62
CA GLY A 116 12.68 11.47 -0.03
C GLY A 116 13.92 11.59 -0.92
N ILE A 117 13.76 11.51 -2.24
CA ILE A 117 14.88 11.65 -3.18
C ILE A 117 15.34 13.11 -3.21
N SER A 118 16.57 13.36 -2.75
CA SER A 118 17.15 14.70 -2.64
C SER A 118 17.74 15.24 -3.94
N ASN A 119 18.24 14.37 -4.82
CA ASN A 119 18.77 14.73 -6.13
C ASN A 119 18.07 13.94 -7.25
N PRO A 120 16.88 14.39 -7.69
CA PRO A 120 16.09 13.70 -8.71
C PRO A 120 16.83 13.49 -10.03
N LYS A 121 17.64 14.47 -10.46
CA LYS A 121 18.36 14.38 -11.74
C LYS A 121 19.33 13.21 -11.75
N ASP A 122 20.18 13.10 -10.74
CA ASP A 122 21.16 12.01 -10.67
C ASP A 122 20.47 10.66 -10.47
N PHE A 123 19.42 10.63 -9.64
CA PHE A 123 18.60 9.43 -9.45
C PHE A 123 17.99 8.93 -10.76
N ARG A 124 17.34 9.80 -11.55
CA ARG A 124 16.77 9.47 -12.88
C ARG A 124 17.82 8.90 -13.81
N ASN A 125 18.98 9.56 -13.91
CA ASN A 125 20.09 9.10 -14.77
C ASN A 125 20.62 7.73 -14.34
N GLU A 126 20.78 7.50 -13.05
CA GLU A 126 21.24 6.23 -12.49
C GLU A 126 20.28 5.09 -12.86
N ILE A 127 18.97 5.31 -12.67
CA ILE A 127 17.92 4.33 -13.00
C ILE A 127 17.90 4.01 -14.50
N VAL A 128 17.86 5.03 -15.35
CA VAL A 128 17.77 4.82 -16.81
C VAL A 128 19.00 4.07 -17.30
N ASN A 129 20.20 4.42 -16.83
CA ASN A 129 21.44 3.71 -17.17
C ASN A 129 21.45 2.25 -16.68
N PHE A 130 20.91 1.98 -15.48
CA PHE A 130 20.74 0.62 -15.00
C PHE A 130 19.82 -0.19 -15.93
N VAL A 131 18.65 0.34 -16.29
CA VAL A 131 17.69 -0.36 -17.13
C VAL A 131 18.20 -0.57 -18.55
N LEU A 132 18.84 0.42 -19.16
CA LEU A 132 19.46 0.30 -20.49
C LEU A 132 20.51 -0.83 -20.52
N ARG A 133 21.36 -0.92 -19.49
CA ARG A 133 22.33 -2.02 -19.36
C ARG A 133 21.65 -3.37 -19.15
N ALA A 134 20.63 -3.43 -18.30
CA ALA A 134 19.89 -4.66 -18.07
C ALA A 134 19.18 -5.16 -19.34
N ARG A 135 18.56 -4.26 -20.12
CA ARG A 135 17.95 -4.56 -21.42
C ARG A 135 18.98 -5.08 -22.42
N ALA A 136 20.13 -4.43 -22.53
CA ALA A 136 21.20 -4.85 -23.43
C ALA A 136 21.67 -6.29 -23.13
N ASN A 137 21.73 -6.67 -21.86
CA ASN A 137 22.15 -8.00 -21.42
C ASN A 137 21.04 -9.07 -21.49
N ASN A 138 19.76 -8.67 -21.54
CA ASN A 138 18.59 -9.56 -21.49
C ASN A 138 17.75 -9.54 -22.78
N GLY A 139 18.37 -9.32 -23.94
CA GLY A 139 17.68 -9.38 -25.23
C GLY A 139 16.56 -8.34 -25.38
N GLY A 140 16.75 -7.15 -24.83
CA GLY A 140 15.81 -6.04 -24.88
C GLY A 140 14.72 -6.03 -23.81
N LYS A 141 14.65 -7.05 -22.94
CA LYS A 141 13.63 -7.14 -21.89
C LYS A 141 13.95 -6.22 -20.71
N ASN A 142 12.92 -5.54 -20.19
CA ASN A 142 13.00 -4.82 -18.93
C ASN A 142 13.41 -5.74 -17.79
N PRO A 143 14.23 -5.27 -16.83
CA PRO A 143 14.45 -6.00 -15.60
C PRO A 143 13.18 -6.01 -14.76
N ASN A 144 13.07 -7.01 -13.88
CA ASN A 144 12.00 -7.04 -12.88
C ASN A 144 12.11 -5.79 -11.98
N TRP A 145 11.00 -5.13 -11.68
CA TRP A 145 10.96 -3.93 -10.86
C TRP A 145 11.57 -4.11 -9.45
N THR A 146 11.61 -5.34 -8.94
CA THR A 146 12.25 -5.68 -7.66
C THR A 146 13.77 -5.83 -7.73
N SER A 147 14.35 -5.88 -8.93
CA SER A 147 15.79 -6.12 -9.12
C SER A 147 16.69 -4.95 -8.74
N TYR A 148 16.12 -3.74 -8.60
CA TYR A 148 16.86 -2.55 -8.21
C TYR A 148 16.29 -1.90 -6.96
N GLU A 149 16.98 -2.11 -5.84
CA GLU A 149 16.50 -1.76 -4.50
C GLU A 149 16.08 -0.30 -4.35
N LYS A 150 16.85 0.64 -4.93
CA LYS A 150 16.52 2.06 -4.81
C LYS A 150 15.20 2.41 -5.50
N LEU A 151 14.98 1.94 -6.74
CA LEU A 151 13.72 2.21 -7.44
C LEU A 151 12.57 1.39 -6.84
N ARG A 152 12.82 0.15 -6.45
CA ARG A 152 11.85 -0.67 -5.71
C ARG A 152 11.28 0.09 -4.52
N THR A 153 12.14 0.64 -3.64
CA THR A 153 11.71 1.40 -2.47
C THR A 153 10.86 2.61 -2.84
N VAL A 154 11.20 3.29 -3.93
CA VAL A 154 10.46 4.46 -4.43
C VAL A 154 9.07 4.04 -4.96
N ILE A 155 9.00 2.96 -5.74
CA ILE A 155 7.73 2.42 -6.26
C ILE A 155 6.86 1.91 -5.12
N GLU A 156 7.41 1.16 -4.15
CA GLU A 156 6.68 0.72 -2.96
C GLU A 156 6.06 1.91 -2.22
N LYS A 157 6.86 2.94 -1.90
CA LYS A 157 6.34 4.16 -1.26
C LYS A 157 5.27 4.86 -2.09
N LYS A 158 5.41 4.91 -3.41
CA LYS A 158 4.40 5.49 -4.31
C LYS A 158 3.09 4.70 -4.23
N MET A 159 3.16 3.38 -4.31
CA MET A 159 1.99 2.50 -4.19
C MET A 159 1.28 2.65 -2.84
N PHE A 160 2.03 2.90 -1.76
CA PHE A 160 1.46 3.07 -0.42
C PHE A 160 0.92 4.47 -0.13
N SER A 161 1.40 5.48 -0.87
CA SER A 161 0.92 6.85 -0.72
C SER A 161 -0.53 7.03 -1.17
N ASN A 162 -1.00 6.22 -2.14
CA ASN A 162 -2.36 6.32 -2.67
C ASN A 162 -3.23 5.12 -2.25
N THR A 163 -4.01 5.28 -1.18
CA THR A 163 -4.95 4.25 -0.70
C THR A 163 -6.04 3.92 -1.72
N GLU A 164 -6.34 4.85 -2.64
CA GLU A 164 -7.34 4.63 -3.69
C GLU A 164 -6.93 3.50 -4.63
N ASP A 165 -5.62 3.34 -4.87
CA ASP A 165 -5.09 2.26 -5.71
C ASP A 165 -5.28 0.88 -5.05
N LEU A 166 -5.40 0.83 -3.72
CA LEU A 166 -5.62 -0.42 -2.97
C LEU A 166 -7.10 -0.84 -2.99
N LEU A 167 -8.03 0.12 -3.13
CA LEU A 167 -9.48 -0.11 -2.96
C LEU A 167 -10.05 -1.25 -3.81
N PRO A 168 -9.70 -1.43 -5.10
CA PRO A 168 -10.26 -2.52 -5.89
C PRO A 168 -9.96 -3.91 -5.33
N VAL A 169 -8.84 -4.07 -4.60
CA VAL A 169 -8.37 -5.35 -4.09
C VAL A 169 -8.71 -5.56 -2.63
N ILE A 170 -8.66 -4.52 -1.80
CA ILE A 170 -8.94 -4.68 -0.36
C ILE A 170 -10.42 -4.42 -0.02
N SER A 171 -11.20 -3.90 -0.98
CA SER A 171 -12.65 -3.74 -0.84
C SER A 171 -13.38 -5.04 -1.13
N PHE A 172 -14.29 -5.41 -0.23
CA PHE A 172 -15.14 -6.59 -0.36
C PHE A 172 -16.43 -6.31 -1.15
N ASN A 173 -16.42 -5.32 -2.05
CA ASN A 173 -17.56 -4.99 -2.91
C ASN A 173 -17.69 -6.00 -4.06
N THR A 174 -18.90 -6.51 -4.29
CA THR A 174 -19.19 -7.60 -5.24
C THR A 174 -19.20 -7.20 -6.72
N LYS A 175 -18.88 -5.95 -7.06
CA LYS A 175 -19.01 -5.37 -8.42
C LYS A 175 -17.68 -5.21 -9.15
N GLY A 176 -16.73 -6.13 -8.98
CA GLY A 176 -15.45 -6.14 -9.69
C GLY A 176 -15.45 -6.96 -10.97
N SER A 177 -14.47 -6.70 -11.86
CA SER A 177 -14.19 -7.58 -13.00
C SER A 177 -13.79 -8.99 -12.53
N ALA A 178 -13.71 -9.95 -13.45
CA ALA A 178 -13.21 -11.29 -13.11
C ALA A 178 -11.73 -11.25 -12.67
N GLU A 179 -10.96 -10.34 -13.25
CA GLU A 179 -9.56 -10.11 -12.92
C GLU A 179 -9.41 -9.50 -11.52
N ASP A 180 -10.21 -8.49 -11.18
CA ASP A 180 -10.18 -7.88 -9.83
C ASP A 180 -10.54 -8.89 -8.75
N ARG A 181 -11.52 -9.76 -9.02
CA ARG A 181 -11.89 -10.85 -8.11
C ARG A 181 -10.75 -11.82 -7.86
N LYS A 182 -10.05 -12.23 -8.92
CA LYS A 182 -8.87 -13.10 -8.78
C LYS A 182 -7.79 -12.43 -7.92
N LYS A 183 -7.51 -11.15 -8.16
CA LYS A 183 -6.52 -10.39 -7.38
C LYS A 183 -6.92 -10.22 -5.91
N HIS A 184 -8.22 -10.02 -5.65
CA HIS A 184 -8.77 -10.02 -4.29
C HIS A 184 -8.59 -11.38 -3.60
N ASP A 185 -8.92 -12.48 -4.28
CA ASP A 185 -8.79 -13.83 -3.73
C ASP A 185 -7.31 -14.16 -3.43
N ASP A 186 -6.40 -13.81 -4.33
CA ASP A 186 -4.95 -13.97 -4.12
C ASP A 186 -4.45 -13.15 -2.92
N PHE A 187 -4.93 -11.91 -2.77
CA PHE A 187 -4.65 -11.08 -1.60
C PHE A 187 -5.16 -11.72 -0.29
N VAL A 188 -6.40 -12.21 -0.28
CA VAL A 188 -6.99 -12.87 0.89
C VAL A 188 -6.20 -14.14 1.24
N ASN A 189 -5.85 -14.96 0.25
CA ASN A 189 -5.09 -16.19 0.47
C ASN A 189 -3.72 -15.92 1.10
N ARG A 190 -3.02 -14.88 0.68
CA ARG A 190 -1.73 -14.49 1.28
C ARG A 190 -1.86 -14.02 2.72
N MET A 191 -2.88 -13.23 3.02
CA MET A 191 -3.15 -12.87 4.41
C MET A 191 -3.48 -14.14 5.22
N VAL A 192 -4.18 -15.11 4.64
CA VAL A 192 -4.44 -16.40 5.31
C VAL A 192 -3.16 -17.19 5.56
N GLU A 193 -2.22 -17.20 4.62
CA GLU A 193 -0.89 -17.82 4.79
C GLU A 193 -0.09 -17.17 5.94
N LYS A 194 -0.31 -15.88 6.21
CA LYS A 194 0.25 -15.16 7.38
C LYS A 194 -0.45 -15.49 8.71
N GLY A 195 -1.47 -16.35 8.69
CA GLY A 195 -2.18 -16.83 9.88
C GLY A 195 -3.47 -16.08 10.20
N TYR A 196 -3.93 -15.18 9.34
CA TYR A 196 -5.25 -14.56 9.47
C TYR A 196 -6.36 -15.50 8.98
N THR A 197 -7.57 -15.37 9.51
CA THR A 197 -8.75 -15.99 8.88
C THR A 197 -9.31 -15.06 7.79
N GLN A 198 -10.06 -15.60 6.82
CA GLN A 198 -10.75 -14.76 5.82
C GLN A 198 -11.65 -13.68 6.47
N LYS A 199 -12.31 -14.02 7.59
CA LYS A 199 -13.19 -13.11 8.31
C LYS A 199 -12.41 -11.99 9.00
N GLN A 200 -11.25 -12.31 9.59
CA GLN A 200 -10.31 -11.32 10.11
C GLN A 200 -9.81 -10.40 9.00
N VAL A 201 -9.39 -10.94 7.86
CA VAL A 201 -8.91 -10.13 6.72
C VAL A 201 -9.95 -9.10 6.32
N ARG A 202 -11.21 -9.52 6.19
CA ARG A 202 -12.32 -8.61 5.88
C ARG A 202 -12.47 -7.51 6.92
N LEU A 203 -12.58 -7.87 8.19
CA LEU A 203 -12.73 -6.89 9.27
C LEU A 203 -11.56 -5.92 9.31
N LEU A 204 -10.33 -6.42 9.19
CA LEU A 204 -9.11 -5.62 9.27
C LEU A 204 -9.03 -4.63 8.10
N CYS A 205 -9.35 -5.04 6.88
CA CYS A 205 -9.40 -4.15 5.72
C CYS A 205 -10.46 -3.06 5.89
N GLU A 206 -11.69 -3.42 6.27
CA GLU A 206 -12.79 -2.47 6.50
C GLU A 206 -12.46 -1.47 7.62
N TRP A 207 -11.88 -1.96 8.73
CA TRP A 207 -11.47 -1.14 9.86
C TRP A 207 -10.33 -0.20 9.48
N TYR A 208 -9.29 -0.71 8.83
CA TYR A 208 -8.13 0.08 8.40
C TYR A 208 -8.54 1.21 7.44
N LEU A 209 -9.41 0.92 6.47
CA LEU A 209 -9.96 1.93 5.55
C LEU A 209 -10.74 3.02 6.29
N ARG A 210 -11.50 2.65 7.33
CA ARG A 210 -12.25 3.63 8.14
C ARG A 210 -11.31 4.53 8.94
N VAL A 211 -10.31 3.96 9.60
CA VAL A 211 -9.36 4.73 10.41
C VAL A 211 -8.57 5.71 9.54
N ARG A 212 -8.11 5.29 8.36
CA ARG A 212 -7.42 6.18 7.42
C ARG A 212 -8.28 7.31 6.86
N LYS A 213 -9.60 7.10 6.71
CA LYS A 213 -10.53 8.17 6.27
C LYS A 213 -10.82 9.19 7.38
N ALA A 214 -10.67 8.80 8.64
CA ALA A 214 -10.93 9.65 9.79
C ALA A 214 -9.70 10.41 10.30
N SER A 215 -8.52 10.10 9.74
CA SER A 215 -7.22 10.75 10.04
C SER A 215 -6.91 11.79 8.98
#